data_AF-A0A354Z1R7-F1
#
_entry.id   AF-A0A354Z1R7-F1
#
_cell.length_a   1.000
_cell.length_b   1.000
_cell.length_c   1.000
_cell.angle_alpha   90.00
_cell.angle_beta   90.00
_cell.angle_gamma   90.00
#
_symmetry.space_group_name_H-M   'P 1'
#
loop_
_entity.id
_entity.type
_entity.pdbx_description
1 polymer ?
#
loop_
_entity_poly.entity_id
_entity_poly.type
_entity_poly.pdbx_seq_one_letter_code
_entity_poly.pdbx_strand_id
1 'polypeptide(L)' 'LTDKEYQRLRDASIAVLRKIGVDTGGSNVQFGVNAANGRVVVIEMNPRVSRSSALASKATGFPIAKVA' A
#
# COMPACT_ATOMS: atom_id res chain seq x y z
N LEU A 1 13.44 -7.15 0.94
CA LEU A 1 13.59 -5.68 0.99
C LEU A 1 14.39 -5.34 2.22
N THR A 2 15.42 -4.52 2.05
CA THR A 2 16.09 -3.87 3.19
C THR A 2 15.13 -2.86 3.82
N ASP A 3 15.41 -2.44 5.06
CA ASP A 3 14.60 -1.42 5.73
C ASP A 3 14.51 -0.13 4.89
N LYS A 4 15.63 0.32 4.29
CA LYS A 4 15.66 1.50 3.41
C LYS A 4 14.73 1.36 2.20
N GLU A 5 14.67 0.19 1.58
CA GLU A 5 13.76 -0.05 0.46
C GLU A 5 12.30 -0.10 0.92
N TYR A 6 12.05 -0.70 2.08
CA TYR A 6 10.71 -0.74 2.66
C TYR A 6 10.18 0.66 3.00
N GLN A 7 11.00 1.52 3.61
CA GLN A 7 10.61 2.91 3.88
C GLN A 7 10.28 3.69 2.60
N ARG A 8 11.03 3.47 1.50
CA ARG A 8 10.70 4.08 0.20
C ARG A 8 9.33 3.65 -0.34
N LEU A 9 8.98 2.36 -0.20
CA LEU A 9 7.65 1.87 -0.59
C LEU A 9 6.54 2.43 0.30
N ARG A 10 6.80 2.58 1.59
CA ARG A 10 5.87 3.21 2.54
C ARG A 10 5.56 4.65 2.14
N ASP A 11 6.59 5.46 1.91
CA ASP A 11 6.44 6.87 1.55
C ASP A 11 5.73 7.02 0.20
N ALA A 12 6.08 6.18 -0.78
CA ALA A 12 5.40 6.15 -2.07
C ALA A 12 3.92 5.77 -1.94
N SER A 13 3.57 4.80 -1.08
CA SER A 13 2.18 4.41 -0.84
C SER A 13 1.34 5.58 -0.33
N ILE A 14 1.86 6.31 0.66
CA ILE A 14 1.17 7.49 1.24
C ILE A 14 1.04 8.59 0.19
N ALA A 15 2.08 8.83 -0.61
CA ALA A 15 2.06 9.84 -1.68
C ALA A 15 1.01 9.53 -2.75
N VAL A 16 0.84 8.25 -3.13
CA VAL A 16 -0.20 7.83 -4.08
C VAL A 16 -1.60 8.13 -3.55
N LEU A 17 -1.90 7.78 -2.29
CA LEU A 17 -3.21 8.07 -1.69
C LEU A 17 -3.52 9.57 -1.69
N ARG A 18 -2.56 10.39 -1.27
CA ARG A 18 -2.69 11.85 -1.26
C ARG A 18 -2.90 12.42 -2.67
N LYS A 19 -2.20 11.89 -3.66
CA LYS A 19 -2.30 12.38 -5.04
C LYS A 19 -3.64 12.01 -5.69
N ILE A 20 -4.19 10.85 -5.36
CA ILE A 20 -5.50 10.40 -5.85
C ILE A 20 -6.65 11.06 -5.09
N GLY A 21 -6.42 11.52 -3.85
CA GLY A 21 -7.43 12.22 -3.04
C GLY A 21 -8.28 11.28 -2.18
N VAL A 22 -7.69 10.18 -1.70
CA VAL A 22 -8.35 9.34 -0.69
C VAL A 22 -8.04 9.89 0.69
N ASP A 23 -8.90 10.79 1.18
CA ASP A 23 -8.68 11.53 2.43
C ASP A 23 -9.22 10.80 3.68
N THR A 24 -10.30 10.04 3.53
CA THR A 24 -11.00 9.37 4.64
C THR A 24 -11.35 7.93 4.27
N GLY A 25 -10.33 7.10 4.07
CA GLY A 25 -10.52 5.68 3.80
C GLY A 25 -9.25 4.89 3.56
N GLY A 26 -9.40 3.57 3.50
CA GLY A 26 -8.33 2.64 3.17
C GLY A 26 -8.16 2.45 1.66
N SER A 27 -6.94 2.18 1.21
CA SER A 27 -6.64 1.83 -0.18
C SER A 27 -5.53 0.79 -0.26
N ASN A 28 -5.48 0.06 -1.35
CA ASN A 28 -4.39 -0.88 -1.63
C ASN A 28 -3.54 -0.36 -2.80
N VAL A 29 -2.23 -0.24 -2.60
CA VAL A 29 -1.26 0.18 -3.62
C VAL A 29 -0.37 -1.00 -3.96
N GLN A 30 -0.13 -1.22 -5.26
CA GLN A 30 0.71 -2.32 -5.74
C GLN A 30 1.97 -1.79 -6.44
N PHE A 31 3.09 -2.47 -6.22
CA PHE A 31 4.39 -2.07 -6.75
C PHE A 31 5.08 -3.23 -7.46
N GLY A 32 5.84 -2.91 -8.50
CA GLY A 32 6.86 -3.78 -9.07
C GLY A 32 8.24 -3.33 -8.57
N VAL A 33 9.07 -4.28 -8.15
CA VAL A 33 10.45 -4.01 -7.73
C VAL A 33 11.39 -4.87 -8.56
N ASN A 34 12.34 -4.24 -9.25
CA ASN A 34 13.39 -4.98 -9.97
C ASN A 34 14.42 -5.51 -8.97
N ALA A 35 14.56 -6.84 -8.88
CA ALA A 35 15.44 -7.49 -7.92
C ALA A 35 16.94 -7.21 -8.14
N ALA A 36 17.37 -6.87 -9.35
CA ALA A 36 18.78 -6.64 -9.67
C ALA A 36 19.29 -5.27 -9.20
N ASN A 37 18.41 -4.27 -9.09
CA ASN A 37 18.81 -2.89 -8.82
C ASN A 37 17.86 -2.11 -7.90
N GLY A 38 16.79 -2.73 -7.40
CA GLY A 38 15.83 -2.11 -6.50
C GLY A 38 14.95 -1.04 -7.14
N ARG A 39 14.91 -0.92 -8.48
CA ARG A 39 14.02 0.04 -9.15
C ARG A 39 12.56 -0.28 -8.81
N VAL A 40 11.84 0.70 -8.28
CA VAL A 40 10.42 0.61 -7.93
C VAL A 40 9.57 1.25 -9.03
N VAL A 41 8.46 0.60 -9.36
CA VAL A 41 7.38 1.17 -10.19
C VAL A 41 6.04 0.98 -9.47
N VAL A 42 5.18 1.98 -9.52
CA VAL A 42 3.77 1.84 -9.09
C VAL A 42 3.02 1.14 -10.21
N ILE A 43 2.30 0.06 -9.88
CA ILE A 43 1.49 -0.70 -10.85
C ILE A 43 0.07 -0.12 -10.87
N GLU A 44 -0.58 -0.09 -9.70
CA GLU A 44 -1.95 0.41 -9.56
C GLU A 44 -2.24 0.83 -8.12
N MET A 45 -3.38 1.51 -7.94
CA MET A 45 -4.00 1.70 -6.64
C MET A 45 -5.51 1.42 -6.72
N ASN A 46 -6.04 0.82 -5.65
CA ASN A 46 -7.46 0.50 -5.51
C ASN A 46 -8.04 1.38 -4.40
N PRO A 47 -8.86 2.40 -4.72
CA PRO A 47 -9.40 3.37 -3.75
C PRO A 47 -10.58 2.79 -2.97
N ARG A 48 -10.39 1.61 -2.35
CA ARG A 48 -11.40 0.87 -1.60
C ARG A 48 -10.75 -0.23 -0.76
N VAL A 49 -11.56 -0.82 0.11
CA VAL A 49 -11.25 -2.14 0.69
C VAL A 49 -11.15 -3.21 -0.41
N SER A 50 -10.30 -4.22 -0.18
CA SER A 50 -9.99 -5.26 -1.15
C SER A 50 -9.88 -6.63 -0.46
N ARG A 51 -9.80 -7.70 -1.26
CA ARG A 51 -9.48 -9.04 -0.73
C ARG A 51 -8.18 -9.03 0.07
N SER A 52 -7.19 -8.25 -0.39
CA SER A 52 -5.91 -8.07 0.30
C SER A 52 -6.04 -7.29 1.62
N SER A 53 -6.95 -6.31 1.73
CA SER A 53 -7.18 -5.62 3.00
C SER A 53 -7.87 -6.53 4.03
N ALA A 54 -8.75 -7.43 3.59
CA ALA A 54 -9.33 -8.45 4.47
C ALA A 54 -8.25 -9.43 4.99
N LEU A 55 -7.36 -9.89 4.11
CA LEU A 55 -6.21 -10.71 4.48
C LEU A 55 -5.30 -9.97 5.48
N ALA A 56 -4.93 -8.72 5.20
CA ALA A 56 -4.10 -7.91 6.09
C ALA A 56 -4.74 -7.72 7.47
N SER A 57 -6.07 -7.51 7.52
CA SER A 57 -6.79 -7.38 8.79
C SER A 57 -6.72 -8.64 9.64
N LYS A 58 -6.76 -9.82 9.00
CA LYS A 58 -6.58 -11.11 9.70
C LYS A 58 -5.13 -11.34 10.13
N ALA A 59 -4.17 -10.94 9.30
CA ALA A 59 -2.75 -11.11 9.60
C ALA A 59 -2.27 -10.24 10.77
N THR A 60 -2.82 -9.03 10.92
CA THR A 60 -2.38 -8.06 11.95
C THR A 60 -3.32 -7.93 13.12
N GLY A 61 -4.56 -8.43 13.01
CA GLY A 61 -5.63 -8.18 13.99
C GLY A 61 -6.26 -6.79 13.89
N PHE A 62 -5.81 -5.93 12.97
CA PHE A 62 -6.35 -4.58 12.79
C PHE A 62 -7.58 -4.60 11.88
N PRO A 63 -8.78 -4.16 12.31
CA PRO A 63 -10.00 -4.27 11.51
C PRO A 63 -10.11 -3.15 10.47
N ILE A 64 -9.36 -3.24 9.36
CA ILE A 64 -9.24 -2.18 8.35
C ILE A 64 -10.61 -1.70 7.86
N ALA A 65 -11.51 -2.60 7.46
CA ALA A 65 -12.82 -2.23 6.94
C ALA A 65 -13.76 -1.58 7.97
N LYS A 66 -13.45 -1.67 9.26
CA LYS A 66 -14.23 -1.02 10.33
C LYS A 66 -13.72 0.39 10.64
N VAL A 67 -12.44 0.65 10.38
CA VAL A 67 -11.76 1.92 10.71
C VAL A 67 -11.68 2.84 9.49
N ALA A 68 -11.53 2.25 8.30
CA ALA A 68 -11.53 2.94 7.02
C ALA A 68 -12.88 3.61 6.73
#